data_AF-A0A6N6P7L1-F1
#
_entry.id   AF-A0A6N6P7L1-F1
#
_cell.length_a   1.000
_cell.length_b   1.000
_cell.length_c   1.000
_cell.angle_alpha   90.00
_cell.angle_beta   90.00
_cell.angle_gamma   90.00
#
_symmetry.space_group_name_H-M   'P 1'
#
loop_
_entity.id
_entity.type
_entity.pdbx_description
1 polymer ?
#
loop_
_entity_poly.entity_id
_entity_poly.type
_entity_poly.pdbx_seq_one_letter_code
_entity_poly.pdbx_strand_id
1 'polypeptide(L)'
;MPAQQLIKTHVHAGDLVKVISGNHRGSEGKILQVNRAKHQVVIEGVRMIKKHVRRSQEQPNGAIIEREGPLHISNVKLLQKGANLASDAAASKEVKASKPAKAAKKEKTPKAE
;
A
#
# COMPACT_ATOMS: atom_id res chain seq x y z
N MET A 1 16.22 28.17 -1.91
CA MET A 1 15.91 26.73 -1.78
C MET A 1 16.29 26.31 -0.37
N PRO A 2 15.35 26.01 0.55
CA PRO A 2 15.71 25.66 1.91
C PRO A 2 16.49 24.34 1.94
N ALA A 3 17.63 24.35 2.61
CA ALA A 3 18.49 23.20 2.82
C ALA A 3 17.69 22.08 3.49
N GLN A 4 17.70 20.90 2.88
CA GLN A 4 17.02 19.72 3.41
C GLN A 4 17.70 19.31 4.72
N GLN A 5 17.00 19.50 5.83
CA GLN A 5 17.47 19.07 7.13
C GLN A 5 17.68 17.55 7.11
N LEU A 6 18.86 17.11 7.56
CA LEU A 6 19.30 15.71 7.49
C LEU A 6 18.59 14.89 8.59
N ILE A 7 17.30 14.69 8.43
CA ILE A 7 16.48 13.91 9.34
C ILE A 7 16.74 12.42 9.05
N LYS A 8 17.16 11.69 10.07
CA LYS A 8 17.50 10.27 9.97
C LYS A 8 16.22 9.45 9.82
N THR A 9 15.99 8.89 8.63
CA THR A 9 14.86 8.01 8.34
C THR A 9 15.31 6.56 8.20
N HIS A 10 14.49 5.61 8.63
CA HIS A 10 14.80 4.18 8.51
C HIS A 10 14.56 3.62 7.09
N VAL A 11 13.96 4.41 6.18
CA VAL A 11 13.52 4.02 4.84
C VAL A 11 14.12 4.95 3.79
N HIS A 12 14.41 4.40 2.61
CA HIS A 12 14.89 5.08 1.43
C HIS A 12 13.95 4.87 0.24
N ALA A 13 14.11 5.70 -0.80
CA ALA A 13 13.40 5.48 -2.05
C ALA A 13 13.87 4.16 -2.68
N GLY A 14 12.93 3.36 -3.17
CA GLY A 14 13.22 2.07 -3.79
C GLY A 14 13.16 0.85 -2.86
N ASP A 15 13.02 1.04 -1.55
CA ASP A 15 12.84 -0.08 -0.61
C ASP A 15 11.47 -0.76 -0.77
N LEU A 16 11.43 -2.07 -0.50
CA LEU A 16 10.19 -2.85 -0.40
C LEU A 16 9.68 -2.80 1.05
N VAL A 17 8.48 -2.27 1.23
CA VAL A 17 7.85 -2.10 2.54
C VAL A 17 6.47 -2.74 2.61
N LYS A 18 6.08 -3.11 3.83
CA LYS A 18 4.72 -3.53 4.18
C LYS A 18 4.10 -2.56 5.17
N VAL A 19 2.82 -2.30 4.99
CA VAL A 19 2.04 -1.46 5.89
C VAL A 19 1.62 -2.26 7.12
N ILE A 20 2.01 -1.78 8.29
CA ILE A 20 1.73 -2.42 9.60
C ILE A 20 0.34 -2.05 10.11
N SER A 21 -0.06 -0.79 9.94
CA SER A 21 -1.22 -0.17 10.57
C SER A 21 -1.97 0.76 9.60
N GLY A 22 -3.26 0.99 9.86
CA GLY A 22 -4.14 1.86 9.06
C GLY A 22 -5.17 1.12 8.20
N ASN A 23 -5.73 1.79 7.19
CA ASN A 23 -6.74 1.21 6.30
C ASN A 23 -6.16 0.19 5.31
N HIS A 24 -4.86 0.29 5.02
CA HIS A 24 -4.18 -0.54 4.03
C HIS A 24 -3.24 -1.57 4.68
N ARG A 25 -3.65 -2.15 5.82
CA ARG A 25 -2.83 -3.13 6.55
C ARG A 25 -2.54 -4.35 5.69
N GLY A 26 -1.30 -4.81 5.72
CA GLY A 26 -0.88 -6.01 5.00
C GLY A 26 -0.53 -5.78 3.54
N SER A 27 -0.83 -4.61 2.97
CA SER A 27 -0.37 -4.23 1.64
C SER A 27 1.15 -4.07 1.60
N GLU A 28 1.75 -4.57 0.53
CA GLU A 28 3.18 -4.53 0.25
C GLU A 28 3.39 -3.68 -1.00
N GLY A 29 4.46 -2.90 -1.03
CA GLY A 29 4.74 -2.03 -2.16
C GLY A 29 6.13 -1.41 -2.09
N LYS A 30 6.55 -0.83 -3.22
CA LYS A 30 7.82 -0.14 -3.35
C LYS A 30 7.66 1.33 -3.00
N ILE A 31 8.66 1.91 -2.34
CA ILE A 31 8.67 3.36 -2.07
C ILE A 31 9.08 4.12 -3.33
N LEU A 32 8.21 5.02 -3.80
CA LEU A 32 8.51 5.94 -4.90
C LEU A 32 9.28 7.16 -4.42
N GLN A 33 8.80 7.79 -3.35
CA GLN A 33 9.38 9.01 -2.81
C GLN A 33 9.28 9.05 -1.30
N VAL A 34 10.32 9.60 -0.67
CA VAL A 34 10.36 9.88 0.78
C VAL A 34 10.43 11.39 0.97
N ASN A 35 9.42 11.95 1.65
CA ASN A 35 9.45 13.32 2.11
C ASN A 35 9.94 13.37 3.56
N ARG A 36 11.25 13.59 3.71
CA ARG A 36 11.93 13.61 5.03
C ARG A 36 11.42 14.73 5.94
N ALA A 37 11.09 15.90 5.39
CA ALA A 37 10.61 17.05 6.17
C ALA A 37 9.25 16.80 6.86
N LYS A 38 8.40 15.98 6.24
CA LYS A 38 7.05 15.67 6.76
C LYS A 38 6.92 14.27 7.32
N HIS A 39 8.03 13.51 7.39
CA HIS A 39 8.03 12.10 7.77
C HIS A 39 7.00 11.26 6.98
N GLN A 40 6.90 11.52 5.68
CA GLN A 40 5.93 10.87 4.79
C GLN A 40 6.62 10.06 3.69
N VAL A 41 6.02 8.95 3.29
CA VAL A 41 6.46 8.08 2.21
C VAL A 41 5.32 7.85 1.22
N VAL A 42 5.61 7.84 -0.07
CA VAL A 42 4.65 7.44 -1.10
C VAL A 42 5.01 6.02 -1.52
N ILE A 43 4.05 5.11 -1.40
CA ILE A 43 4.21 3.69 -1.69
C ILE A 43 3.33 3.35 -2.89
N GLU A 44 3.86 2.53 -3.78
CA GLU A 44 3.13 2.09 -4.96
C GLU A 44 1.86 1.31 -4.58
N GLY A 45 0.72 1.67 -5.18
CA GLY A 45 -0.55 0.95 -5.00
C GLY A 45 -1.21 1.08 -3.62
N VAL A 46 -0.65 1.87 -2.71
CA VAL A 46 -1.18 2.10 -1.36
C VAL A 46 -1.77 3.50 -1.27
N ARG A 47 -2.94 3.61 -0.62
CA ARG A 47 -3.64 4.89 -0.39
C ARG A 47 -3.96 5.62 -1.70
N MET A 48 -4.73 4.99 -2.58
CA MET A 48 -5.18 5.63 -3.82
C MET A 48 -6.17 6.76 -3.53
N ILE A 49 -5.87 7.97 -4.01
CA ILE A 49 -6.67 9.18 -3.85
C ILE A 49 -7.22 9.56 -5.22
N LYS A 50 -8.54 9.59 -5.34
CA LYS A 50 -9.23 10.13 -6.51
C LYS A 50 -9.25 11.66 -6.43
N LYS A 51 -8.49 12.32 -7.30
CA LYS A 51 -8.43 13.77 -7.37
C LYS A 51 -9.18 14.26 -8.61
N HIS A 52 -10.22 15.06 -8.36
CA HIS A 52 -10.94 15.76 -9.42
C HIS A 52 -10.13 16.97 -9.86
N VAL A 53 -9.67 16.95 -11.10
CA VAL A 53 -8.91 18.06 -11.67
C VAL A 53 -9.84 18.92 -12.51
N ARG A 54 -9.86 20.22 -12.21
CA ARG A 54 -10.62 21.21 -13.01
C ARG A 54 -10.04 21.24 -14.43
N ARG A 55 -10.90 21.59 -15.39
CA ARG A 55 -10.50 21.75 -16.79
C ARG A 55 -9.31 22.70 -16.90
N SER A 56 -8.29 22.30 -17.66
CA SER A 56 -7.09 23.07 -17.92
C SER A 56 -6.68 22.88 -19.38
N GLN A 57 -5.74 23.68 -19.89
CA GLN A 57 -5.24 23.56 -21.26
C GLN A 57 -4.71 22.15 -21.58
N GLU A 58 -4.10 21.49 -20.59
CA GLU A 58 -3.58 20.14 -20.70
C GLU A 58 -4.67 19.06 -20.56
N GLN A 59 -5.81 19.40 -19.97
CA GLN A 59 -6.94 18.50 -19.71
C GLN A 59 -8.28 19.19 -20.01
N PRO A 60 -8.67 19.31 -21.30
CA PRO A 60 -9.81 20.13 -21.73
C PRO A 60 -11.17 19.63 -21.22
N ASN A 61 -11.31 18.33 -20.99
CA ASN A 61 -12.54 17.73 -20.47
C ASN A 61 -12.58 17.66 -18.93
N GLY A 62 -11.48 17.98 -18.25
CA GLY A 62 -11.28 17.62 -16.86
C GLY A 62 -11.09 16.11 -16.71
N ALA A 63 -10.41 15.69 -15.65
CA ALA A 63 -10.12 14.27 -15.42
C ALA A 63 -10.22 13.91 -13.94
N ILE A 64 -10.66 12.68 -13.68
CA ILE A 64 -10.51 12.05 -12.38
C ILE A 64 -9.17 11.33 -12.42
N ILE A 65 -8.16 11.91 -11.76
CA ILE A 65 -6.83 11.33 -11.70
C ILE A 65 -6.72 10.53 -10.42
N GLU A 66 -6.31 9.27 -10.54
CA GLU A 66 -5.91 8.46 -9.40
C GLU A 66 -4.44 8.72 -9.09
N ARG A 67 -4.14 9.07 -7.84
CA ARG A 67 -2.79 9.31 -7.36
C ARG A 67 -2.55 8.59 -6.05
N GLU A 68 -1.34 8.10 -5.87
CA GLU A 68 -0.93 7.49 -4.62
C GLU A 68 -0.76 8.55 -3.54
N GLY A 69 -1.24 8.21 -2.35
CA GLY A 69 -1.21 9.06 -1.19
C GLY A 69 0.04 8.86 -0.35
N PRO A 70 0.51 9.90 0.35
CA PRO A 70 1.59 9.74 1.32
C PRO A 70 1.12 8.93 2.52
N LEU A 71 2.00 8.17 3.16
CA LEU A 71 1.79 7.43 4.39
C LEU A 71 2.86 7.85 5.41
N HIS A 72 2.55 7.77 6.70
CA HIS A 72 3.54 8.12 7.74
C HIS A 72 4.61 7.01 7.86
N ILE A 73 5.86 7.40 8.09
CA ILE A 73 7.01 6.48 8.23
C ILE A 73 6.78 5.43 9.33
N SER A 74 6.09 5.77 10.43
CA SER A 74 5.81 4.81 11.51
C SER A 74 4.87 3.66 11.13
N ASN A 75 4.10 3.80 10.04
CA ASN A 75 3.11 2.79 9.64
C ASN A 75 3.69 1.77 8.66
N VAL A 76 4.99 1.86 8.33
CA VAL A 76 5.66 0.96 7.38
C VAL A 76 6.77 0.15 8.04
N LYS A 77 6.93 -1.08 7.57
CA LYS A 77 8.04 -1.97 7.92
C LYS A 77 8.79 -2.36 6.65
N LEU A 78 10.11 -2.31 6.68
CA LEU A 78 10.96 -2.87 5.62
C LEU A 78 10.83 -4.39 5.58
N LEU A 79 10.59 -4.96 4.39
CA LEU A 79 10.58 -6.43 4.19
C LEU A 79 11.94 -6.96 3.81
N GLN A 80 12.64 -6.26 2.92
CA GLN A 80 14.00 -6.61 2.51
C GLN A 80 14.91 -5.41 2.68
N LYS A 81 15.95 -5.59 3.49
CA LYS A 81 17.17 -4.81 3.42
C LYS A 81 18.08 -5.59 2.48
N GLY A 82 18.39 -5.06 1.30
CA GLY A 82 19.43 -5.64 0.47
C GLY A 82 20.70 -5.74 1.32
N ALA A 83 21.16 -6.99 1.55
CA ALA A 83 22.26 -7.40 2.43
C ALA A 83 21.95 -7.57 3.93
N ASN A 84 21.38 -8.72 4.30
CA ASN A 84 22.12 -9.88 4.84
C ASN A 84 21.16 -10.86 5.52
N LEU A 85 21.33 -12.15 5.22
CA LEU A 85 20.62 -13.25 5.89
C LEU A 85 20.99 -13.31 7.39
N ALA A 86 20.08 -13.89 8.19
CA ALA A 86 20.21 -14.26 9.60
C ALA A 86 20.00 -13.15 10.65
N SER A 87 18.76 -13.03 11.14
CA SER A 87 18.46 -12.69 12.54
C SER A 87 17.07 -13.22 12.88
N ASP A 88 17.10 -14.38 13.52
CA ASP A 88 16.09 -15.30 14.01
C ASP A 88 14.77 -14.73 14.59
N ALA A 89 13.69 -15.41 14.23
CA ALA A 89 12.54 -15.84 15.06
C ALA A 89 11.86 -14.86 16.05
N ALA A 90 10.65 -14.40 15.67
CA ALA A 90 9.42 -14.30 16.47
C ALA A 90 8.44 -13.35 15.75
N ALA A 91 7.17 -13.64 15.47
CA ALA A 91 6.31 -14.71 15.93
C ALA A 91 5.28 -15.03 14.84
N SER A 92 5.08 -16.33 14.68
CA SER A 92 3.90 -16.95 14.13
C SER A 92 2.63 -16.40 14.80
N LYS A 93 1.62 -16.05 13.99
CA LYS A 93 0.27 -16.51 14.27
C LYS A 93 -0.28 -17.11 12.99
N GLU A 94 -0.14 -18.42 12.93
CA GLU A 94 -1.12 -19.27 12.27
C GLU A 94 -2.53 -18.86 12.70
N VAL A 95 -3.43 -18.74 11.74
CA VAL A 95 -4.79 -19.22 11.92
C VAL A 95 -4.94 -20.32 10.87
N LYS A 96 -4.58 -21.55 11.26
CA LYS A 96 -4.99 -22.76 10.56
C LYS A 96 -6.06 -23.46 11.38
N ALA A 97 -6.87 -24.21 10.65
CA ALA A 97 -7.95 -25.10 11.07
C ALA A 97 -9.30 -24.38 11.30
N SER A 98 -10.43 -24.77 10.70
CA SER A 98 -10.72 -25.95 9.87
C SER A 98 -12.17 -25.86 9.34
N LYS A 99 -12.37 -26.22 8.06
CA LYS A 99 -13.61 -26.71 7.40
C LYS A 99 -14.37 -27.74 8.27
N PRO A 100 -15.65 -28.15 8.02
CA PRO A 100 -16.42 -28.08 6.75
C PRO A 100 -17.95 -27.80 6.88
N ALA A 101 -18.64 -27.43 5.80
CA ALA A 101 -20.06 -27.80 5.62
C ALA A 101 -20.44 -27.84 4.14
N LYS A 102 -21.03 -28.96 3.75
CA LYS A 102 -21.50 -29.34 2.42
C LYS A 102 -23.03 -29.51 2.52
N ALA A 103 -23.79 -28.73 1.77
CA ALA A 103 -25.19 -28.99 1.35
C ALA A 103 -25.56 -27.89 0.33
N ALA A 104 -25.60 -28.11 -0.99
CA ALA A 104 -26.59 -28.87 -1.77
C ALA A 104 -28.04 -28.46 -1.45
N LYS A 105 -28.75 -27.74 -2.34
CA LYS A 105 -29.77 -28.27 -3.30
C LYS A 105 -30.60 -27.13 -3.98
N LYS A 106 -30.69 -27.23 -5.32
CA LYS A 106 -31.81 -26.90 -6.25
C LYS A 106 -32.55 -25.54 -6.18
N GLU A 107 -32.53 -24.82 -7.31
CA GLU A 107 -33.71 -24.54 -8.17
C GLU A 107 -33.24 -23.88 -9.48
N LYS A 108 -33.23 -24.62 -10.61
CA LYS A 108 -34.18 -24.57 -11.74
C LYS A 108 -34.20 -23.24 -12.53
N THR A 109 -33.65 -23.34 -13.74
CA THR A 109 -33.76 -22.46 -14.93
C THR A 109 -35.21 -22.03 -15.24
N PRO A 110 -35.44 -20.94 -16.01
CA PRO A 110 -35.56 -21.12 -17.46
C PRO A 110 -34.99 -20.00 -18.36
N LYS A 111 -34.56 -20.49 -19.53
CA LYS A 111 -34.36 -19.94 -20.88
C LYS A 111 -35.34 -18.83 -21.35
N ALA A 112 -34.80 -17.83 -22.07
CA ALA A 112 -35.38 -17.00 -23.17
C ALA A 112 -34.49 -15.74 -23.30
N GLU A 113 -34.14 -15.16 -24.44
CA GLU A 113 -34.47 -15.26 -25.87
C GLU A 113 -33.24 -14.77 -26.66
#